data_AF-A0A7S3MPH8-F1
#
_entry.id   AF-A0A7S3MPH8-F1
#
_cell.length_a   1.000
_cell.length_b   1.000
_cell.length_c   1.000
_cell.angle_alpha   90.00
_cell.angle_beta   90.00
_cell.angle_gamma   90.00
#
_symmetry.space_group_name_H-M   'P 1'
#
loop_
_entity.id
_entity.type
_entity.pdbx_description
1 polymer ?
#
loop_
_entity_poly.entity_id
_entity_poly.type
_entity_poly.pdbx_seq_one_letter_code
_entity_poly.pdbx_strand_id
1 'polypeptide(L)'
;ESYMSQTRQQKSDQIWAKVTESTKSGGWHLAGALIVDENTVFDTAGDELPCYWNGCRNKTIHAQGSVAKATWTDLGGHPYTGIFKGGDTGYVRFSVAKPTDTKTPNMAPGMGVKF
;
A
#
# COMPACT_ATOMS: atom_id res chain seq x y z
N GLU A 1 4.92 21.72 10.60
CA GLU A 1 5.36 20.85 11.71
C GLU A 1 5.95 19.57 11.16
N SER A 2 6.85 18.91 11.90
CA SER A 2 7.45 17.63 11.48
C SER A 2 6.38 16.53 11.46
N TYR A 3 6.30 15.73 10.39
CA TYR A 3 5.41 14.56 10.31
C TYR A 3 5.55 13.67 11.55
N MET A 4 6.76 13.53 12.08
CA MET A 4 7.04 12.67 13.23
C MET A 4 6.32 13.08 14.51
N SER A 5 6.09 14.38 14.73
CA SER A 5 5.44 14.90 15.95
C SER A 5 3.91 14.82 15.92
N GLN A 6 3.32 14.44 14.78
CA GLN A 6 1.87 14.36 14.64
C GLN A 6 1.28 13.15 15.38
N THR A 7 0.04 13.30 15.83
CA THR A 7 -0.74 12.19 16.38
C THR A 7 -0.99 11.12 15.32
N ARG A 8 -1.27 9.90 15.77
CA ARG A 8 -1.66 8.79 14.88
C ARG A 8 -2.82 9.18 13.96
N GLN A 9 -3.85 9.85 14.49
CA GLN A 9 -5.01 10.27 13.72
C GLN A 9 -4.63 11.30 12.65
N GLN A 10 -3.82 12.30 12.99
CA GLN A 10 -3.35 13.30 12.01
C GLN A 10 -2.58 12.66 10.86
N LYS A 11 -1.71 11.68 11.16
CA LYS A 11 -1.00 10.90 10.13
C LYS A 11 -1.96 10.09 9.28
N SER A 12 -2.94 9.42 9.91
CA SER A 12 -3.97 8.66 9.19
C SER A 12 -4.80 9.55 8.26
N ASP A 13 -5.20 10.74 8.71
CA ASP A 13 -5.99 11.66 7.88
C ASP A 13 -5.20 12.14 6.66
N GLN A 14 -3.90 12.44 6.81
CA GLN A 14 -3.03 12.80 5.69
C GLN A 14 -2.85 11.65 4.69
N ILE A 15 -2.56 10.43 5.18
CA ILE A 15 -2.43 9.25 4.32
C ILE A 15 -3.74 9.00 3.57
N TRP A 16 -4.87 9.04 4.28
CA TRP A 16 -6.17 8.78 3.68
C TRP A 16 -6.53 9.83 2.63
N ALA A 17 -6.27 11.12 2.91
CA ALA A 17 -6.46 12.18 1.93
C ALA A 17 -5.70 11.90 0.63
N LYS A 18 -4.44 11.44 0.73
CA LYS A 18 -3.62 11.02 -0.43
C LYS A 18 -4.14 9.78 -1.14
N VAL A 19 -4.55 8.75 -0.40
CA VAL A 19 -5.16 7.53 -0.97
C VAL A 19 -6.41 7.87 -1.78
N THR A 20 -7.21 8.84 -1.32
CA THR A 20 -8.47 9.23 -1.97
C THR A 20 -8.34 10.40 -2.95
N GLU A 21 -7.13 10.96 -3.11
CA GLU A 21 -6.89 12.13 -3.99
C GLU A 21 -7.19 11.82 -5.46
N SER A 22 -7.07 10.55 -5.87
CA SER A 22 -7.38 10.09 -7.23
C SER A 22 -8.13 8.77 -7.21
N THR A 23 -9.20 8.71 -8.00
CA THR A 23 -9.97 7.47 -8.23
C THR A 23 -9.54 6.73 -9.50
N LYS A 24 -8.50 7.22 -10.19
CA LYS A 24 -8.00 6.59 -11.42
C LYS A 24 -7.26 5.30 -11.10
N SER A 25 -7.58 4.23 -11.83
CA SER A 25 -6.85 2.98 -11.76
C SER A 25 -5.43 3.13 -12.30
N GLY A 26 -4.46 2.46 -11.68
CA GLY A 26 -3.08 2.43 -12.14
C GLY A 26 -2.90 1.63 -13.43
N GLY A 27 -1.97 2.09 -14.27
CA GLY A 27 -1.53 1.34 -15.45
C GLY A 27 -0.57 0.21 -15.06
N TRP A 28 -0.66 -0.92 -15.75
CA TRP A 28 0.34 -1.99 -15.62
C TRP A 28 1.49 -1.75 -16.62
N HIS A 29 2.74 -1.94 -16.17
CA HIS A 29 3.92 -1.58 -16.94
C HIS A 29 4.85 -2.79 -17.11
N LEU A 30 4.64 -3.61 -18.16
CA LEU A 30 5.39 -4.85 -18.40
C LEU A 30 6.91 -4.66 -18.37
N ALA A 31 7.42 -3.70 -19.14
CA ALA A 31 8.86 -3.44 -19.21
C ALA A 31 9.40 -3.00 -17.83
N GLY A 32 8.63 -2.17 -17.12
CA GLY A 32 8.95 -1.75 -15.76
C GLY A 32 9.04 -2.90 -14.77
N ALA A 33 8.14 -3.89 -14.87
CA ALA A 33 8.11 -5.04 -13.96
C ALA A 33 9.38 -5.91 -14.04
N LEU A 34 10.17 -5.80 -15.11
CA LEU A 34 11.40 -6.57 -15.31
C LEU A 34 12.67 -5.82 -14.92
N ILE A 35 12.62 -4.49 -14.85
CA ILE A 35 13.82 -3.64 -14.71
C ILE A 35 13.79 -2.74 -13.48
N VAL A 36 12.62 -2.52 -12.89
CA VAL A 36 12.48 -1.68 -11.70
C VAL A 36 12.71 -2.55 -10.46
N ASP A 37 13.70 -2.17 -9.65
CA ASP A 37 14.04 -2.88 -8.41
C ASP A 37 12.94 -2.76 -7.35
N GLU A 38 12.27 -3.85 -7.01
CA GLU A 38 11.21 -3.86 -5.99
C GLU A 38 11.73 -3.72 -4.55
N ASN A 39 13.02 -3.92 -4.27
CA ASN A 39 13.56 -3.78 -2.90
C ASN A 39 13.33 -2.38 -2.33
N THR A 40 13.48 -1.37 -3.19
CA THR A 40 13.24 0.04 -2.79
C THR A 40 11.82 0.32 -2.28
N VAL A 41 10.82 -0.50 -2.60
CA VAL A 41 9.46 -0.37 -2.03
C VAL A 41 9.45 -0.73 -0.54
N PHE A 42 10.32 -1.65 -0.11
CA PHE A 42 10.43 -2.10 1.27
C PHE A 42 11.45 -1.29 2.07
N ASP A 43 12.50 -0.81 1.41
CA ASP A 43 13.61 -0.11 2.07
C ASP A 43 13.37 1.40 2.21
N THR A 44 12.51 2.00 1.37
CA THR A 44 12.21 3.43 1.46
C THR A 44 11.41 3.71 2.73
N ALA A 45 12.01 4.46 3.66
CA ALA A 45 11.33 4.91 4.86
C ALA A 45 10.23 5.93 4.50
N GLY A 46 8.97 5.54 4.68
CA GLY A 46 7.83 6.42 4.48
C GLY A 46 6.59 5.72 3.95
N ASP A 47 5.66 6.54 3.46
CA ASP A 47 4.37 6.15 2.88
C ASP A 47 4.29 6.46 1.36
N GLU A 48 5.36 7.01 0.79
CA GLU A 48 5.45 7.45 -0.61
C GLU A 48 6.52 6.65 -1.36
N LEU A 49 6.28 6.38 -2.64
CA LEU A 49 7.31 5.82 -3.51
C LEU A 49 8.38 6.89 -3.77
N PRO A 50 9.66 6.50 -3.87
CA PRO A 50 10.74 7.46 -4.06
C PRO A 50 10.53 8.29 -5.33
N CYS A 51 10.67 9.61 -5.18
CA CYS A 51 10.66 10.57 -6.26
C CYS A 51 12.05 11.15 -6.46
N TYR A 52 12.46 11.22 -7.72
CA TYR A 52 13.74 11.80 -8.15
C TYR A 52 13.48 13.04 -8.99
N TRP A 53 14.56 13.69 -9.44
CA TRP A 53 14.47 14.91 -10.25
C TRP A 53 13.69 14.74 -11.57
N ASN A 54 13.55 13.52 -12.08
CA ASN A 54 12.85 13.19 -13.33
C ASN A 54 11.48 12.51 -13.12
N GLY A 55 10.96 12.50 -11.89
CA GLY A 55 9.65 11.95 -11.57
C GLY A 55 9.68 10.88 -10.47
N CYS A 56 8.50 10.36 -10.15
CA CYS A 56 8.32 9.34 -9.13
C CYS A 56 8.40 7.93 -9.72
N ARG A 57 8.90 6.98 -8.92
CA ARG A 57 8.87 5.56 -9.28
C ARG A 57 7.43 5.12 -9.55
N ASN A 58 7.21 4.49 -10.70
CA ASN A 58 5.93 3.87 -11.02
C ASN A 58 5.74 2.53 -10.29
N LYS A 59 4.51 2.23 -9.90
CA LYS A 59 4.13 0.89 -9.45
C LYS A 59 3.94 -0.02 -10.67
N THR A 60 4.83 -0.98 -10.85
CA THR A 60 4.95 -1.78 -12.09
C THR A 60 4.08 -3.03 -12.07
N ILE A 61 3.95 -3.67 -10.91
CA ILE A 61 3.05 -4.79 -10.60
C ILE A 61 2.10 -4.40 -9.47
N HIS A 62 0.97 -5.10 -9.35
CA HIS A 62 -0.06 -4.75 -8.36
C HIS A 62 -0.56 -3.31 -8.51
N ALA A 63 -0.51 -2.73 -9.72
CA ALA A 63 -0.86 -1.32 -9.97
C ALA A 63 -2.37 -1.05 -9.80
N GLN A 64 -3.21 -2.06 -10.09
CA GLN A 64 -4.65 -1.98 -9.96
C GLN A 64 -5.08 -2.58 -8.61
N GLY A 65 -5.95 -1.86 -7.89
CA GLY A 65 -6.43 -2.30 -6.59
C GLY A 65 -7.30 -1.28 -5.88
N SER A 66 -7.79 -1.67 -4.71
CA SER A 66 -8.63 -0.84 -3.83
C SER A 66 -8.04 -0.84 -2.43
N VAL A 67 -8.14 0.31 -1.76
CA VAL A 67 -7.64 0.52 -0.40
C VAL A 67 -8.82 0.82 0.52
N ALA A 68 -8.80 0.26 1.72
CA ALA A 68 -9.74 0.58 2.79
C ALA A 68 -9.01 0.78 4.11
N LYS A 69 -9.62 1.56 5.02
CA LYS A 69 -9.17 1.63 6.41
C LYS A 69 -9.45 0.31 7.12
N ALA A 70 -8.55 -0.10 8.01
CA ALA A 70 -8.63 -1.33 8.76
C ALA A 70 -8.18 -1.12 10.21
N THR A 71 -8.66 -1.98 11.11
CA THR A 71 -8.30 -2.00 12.53
C THR A 71 -8.08 -3.46 12.92
N TRP A 72 -7.02 -3.75 13.68
CA TRP A 72 -6.81 -5.03 14.31
C TRP A 72 -7.57 -5.09 15.64
N THR A 73 -8.39 -6.12 15.83
CA THR A 73 -9.07 -6.41 17.09
C THR A 73 -8.42 -7.63 17.73
N ASP A 74 -7.70 -7.42 18.83
CA ASP A 74 -7.10 -8.51 19.61
C ASP A 74 -8.20 -9.28 20.37
N LEU A 75 -8.33 -10.58 20.10
CA LEU A 75 -9.27 -11.48 20.77
C LEU A 75 -8.63 -12.22 21.97
N GLY A 76 -7.37 -11.92 22.29
CA GLY A 76 -6.61 -12.52 23.37
C GLY A 76 -6.08 -13.92 23.04
N GLY A 77 -5.47 -14.55 24.05
CA GLY A 77 -4.99 -15.94 23.95
C GLY A 77 -3.66 -16.12 23.21
N HIS A 78 -2.95 -15.04 22.86
CA HIS A 78 -1.66 -15.10 22.20
C HIS A 78 -0.58 -14.22 22.86
N PRO A 79 0.70 -14.64 22.82
CA PRO A 79 1.82 -13.84 23.34
C PRO A 79 2.37 -12.82 22.33
N TYR A 80 1.81 -12.73 21.12
CA TYR A 80 2.34 -11.89 20.04
C TYR A 80 2.33 -10.39 20.39
N THR A 81 3.29 -9.65 19.85
CA THR A 81 3.53 -8.21 20.10
C THR A 81 3.50 -7.40 18.81
N GLY A 82 3.83 -6.10 18.84
CA GLY A 82 3.80 -5.25 17.66
C GLY A 82 2.37 -4.93 17.23
N ILE A 83 2.01 -5.22 15.97
CA ILE A 83 0.66 -4.94 15.44
C ILE A 83 -0.46 -5.60 16.27
N PHE A 84 -0.16 -6.77 16.86
CA PHE A 84 -1.09 -7.53 17.69
C PHE A 84 -1.39 -6.85 19.03
N LYS A 85 -0.64 -5.79 19.40
CA LYS A 85 -0.85 -4.96 20.59
C LYS A 85 -0.92 -3.49 20.20
N GLY A 86 -2.10 -3.03 19.77
CA GLY A 86 -2.37 -1.62 19.48
C GLY A 86 -2.45 -1.22 18.01
N GLY A 87 -2.56 -2.18 17.08
CA GLY A 87 -2.83 -1.94 15.65
C GLY A 87 -4.25 -1.44 15.36
N ASP A 88 -4.69 -0.36 16.02
CA ASP A 88 -6.07 0.14 15.92
C ASP A 88 -6.33 1.04 14.70
N THR A 89 -5.28 1.44 13.99
CA THR A 89 -5.33 2.29 12.81
C THR A 89 -4.46 1.67 11.73
N GLY A 90 -5.05 1.33 10.59
CA GLY A 90 -4.31 0.72 9.50
C GLY A 90 -5.05 0.80 8.18
N TYR A 91 -4.46 0.17 7.17
CA TYR A 91 -4.99 0.10 5.83
C TYR A 91 -4.83 -1.30 5.27
N VAL A 92 -5.84 -1.75 4.53
CA VAL A 92 -5.78 -2.96 3.71
C VAL A 92 -5.88 -2.57 2.25
N ARG A 93 -5.07 -3.20 1.41
CA ARG A 93 -5.10 -3.03 -0.04
C ARG A 93 -5.24 -4.38 -0.73
N PHE A 94 -6.33 -4.54 -1.47
CA PHE A 94 -6.49 -5.65 -2.42
C PHE A 94 -6.07 -5.21 -3.80
N SER A 95 -5.45 -6.09 -4.57
CA SER A 95 -4.88 -5.76 -5.88
C SER A 95 -4.74 -6.97 -6.79
N VAL A 96 -4.44 -6.72 -8.07
CA VAL A 96 -4.07 -7.75 -9.05
C VAL A 96 -2.66 -7.52 -9.56
N ALA A 97 -1.82 -8.56 -9.52
CA ALA A 97 -0.40 -8.48 -9.88
C ALA A 97 -0.19 -8.11 -11.36
N LYS A 98 -1.08 -8.61 -12.22
CA LYS A 98 -1.13 -8.42 -13.68
C LYS A 98 -2.56 -8.10 -14.13
N PRO A 99 -2.76 -7.54 -15.34
CA PRO A 99 -4.10 -7.27 -15.86
C PRO A 99 -4.97 -8.53 -15.86
N THR A 100 -6.23 -8.36 -15.48
CA THR A 100 -7.22 -9.44 -15.56
C THR A 100 -7.68 -9.62 -17.01
N ASP A 101 -7.71 -10.86 -17.47
CA ASP A 101 -8.34 -11.24 -18.74
C ASP A 101 -9.79 -11.67 -18.46
N THR A 102 -10.74 -11.19 -19.26
CA THR A 102 -12.15 -11.60 -19.16
C THR A 102 -12.45 -12.90 -19.91
N LYS A 103 -11.53 -13.35 -20.78
CA LYS A 103 -11.66 -14.58 -21.56
C LYS A 103 -11.10 -15.80 -20.85
N THR A 104 -10.10 -15.62 -19.99
CA THR A 104 -9.53 -16.68 -19.16
C THR A 104 -9.62 -16.29 -17.68
N PRO A 105 -10.20 -17.15 -16.80
CA PRO A 105 -10.31 -16.85 -15.38
C PRO A 105 -8.95 -17.02 -14.68
N ASN A 106 -8.02 -16.12 -14.99
CA ASN A 106 -6.66 -16.13 -14.47
C ASN A 106 -6.38 -14.79 -13.76
N MET A 107 -6.70 -14.75 -12.48
CA MET A 107 -6.42 -13.61 -11.61
C MET A 107 -5.22 -13.94 -10.73
N ALA A 108 -4.31 -12.98 -10.56
CA ALA A 108 -3.21 -13.06 -9.61
C ALA A 108 -3.46 -12.05 -8.47
N PRO A 109 -4.30 -12.39 -7.48
CA PRO A 109 -4.64 -11.45 -6.41
C PRO A 109 -3.46 -11.21 -5.47
N GLY A 110 -3.41 -10.03 -4.86
CA GLY A 110 -2.49 -9.69 -3.78
C GLY A 110 -3.17 -8.86 -2.71
N MET A 111 -2.73 -9.06 -1.47
CA MET A 111 -3.17 -8.31 -0.30
C MET A 111 -1.97 -7.70 0.41
N GLY A 112 -2.06 -6.40 0.71
CA GLY A 112 -1.12 -5.70 1.57
C GLY A 112 -1.84 -5.12 2.78
N VAL A 113 -1.20 -5.16 3.94
CA VAL A 113 -1.68 -4.55 5.18
C VAL A 113 -0.60 -3.65 5.77
N LYS A 114 -1.02 -2.52 6.35
CA LYS A 114 -0.14 -1.57 7.05
C LYS A 114 -0.83 -1.08 8.32
N PHE A 115 -0.07 -1.01 9.42
CA PHE A 115 -0.48 -0.54 10.75
C PHE A 115 0.59 0.37 11.34
#